data_AF-V9GIY8-F1
#
_entry.id   AF-V9GIY8-F1
#
_cell.length_a   1.000
_cell.length_b   1.000
_cell.length_c   1.000
_cell.angle_alpha   90.00
_cell.angle_beta   90.00
_cell.angle_gamma   90.00
#
_symmetry.space_group_name_H-M   'P 1'
#
loop_
_entity.id
_entity.type
_entity.pdbx_description
1 polymer ?
#
loop_
_entity_poly.entity_id
_entity_poly.type
_entity_poly.pdbx_seq_one_letter_code
_entity_poly.pdbx_strand_id
1 'polypeptide(L)' 'MKCEGCNKEAKYIVYDQPHCTTCMLDAVECRGYVEVRWLEDDDTNKIQREFSGSDGHE' A
#
# COMPACT_ATOMS: atom_id res chain seq x y z
N MET A 1 -5.48 4.29 -11.56
CA MET A 1 -5.27 5.76 -11.65
C MET A 1 -3.80 6.09 -11.84
N LYS A 2 -3.45 7.30 -12.27
CA LYS A 2 -2.05 7.72 -12.53
C LYS A 2 -1.56 8.69 -11.47
N CYS A 3 -0.28 8.56 -11.09
CA CYS A 3 0.39 9.46 -10.16
C CYS A 3 0.58 10.84 -10.78
N GLU A 4 0.27 11.89 -10.03
CA GLU A 4 0.41 13.28 -10.50
C GLU A 4 1.88 13.65 -10.82
N GLY A 5 2.83 13.22 -9.98
CA GLY A 5 4.24 13.57 -10.17
C GLY A 5 4.98 12.80 -11.27
N CYS A 6 4.61 11.55 -11.55
CA CYS A 6 5.40 10.69 -12.44
C CYS A 6 4.60 9.89 -13.47
N ASN A 7 3.27 10.07 -13.55
CA ASN A 7 2.36 9.39 -14.49
C ASN A 7 2.34 7.84 -14.41
N LYS A 8 3.03 7.25 -13.44
CA LYS A 8 3.00 5.81 -13.16
C LYS A 8 1.69 5.40 -12.47
N GLU A 9 1.46 4.10 -12.35
CA GLU A 9 0.33 3.58 -11.56
C GLU A 9 0.37 4.11 -10.12
N ALA A 10 -0.72 4.77 -9.72
CA ALA A 10 -0.87 5.28 -8.37
C ALA A 10 -1.59 4.23 -7.50
N LYS A 11 -0.99 3.97 -6.34
CA LYS A 11 -1.44 3.01 -5.32
C LYS A 11 -1.86 3.70 -4.01
N TYR A 12 -1.51 4.98 -3.87
CA TYR A 12 -1.75 5.78 -2.68
C TYR A 12 -2.45 7.10 -3.05
N ILE A 13 -3.32 7.60 -2.17
CA ILE A 13 -3.79 8.99 -2.18
C ILE A 13 -3.06 9.72 -1.06
N VAL A 14 -2.38 10.81 -1.40
CA VAL A 14 -1.72 11.70 -0.45
C VAL A 14 -2.35 13.08 -0.59
N TYR A 15 -2.90 13.64 0.48
CA TYR A 15 -3.63 14.94 0.44
C TYR A 15 -4.66 15.03 -0.71
N ASP A 16 -5.48 14.00 -0.87
CA ASP A 16 -6.50 13.89 -1.96
C ASP A 16 -5.93 13.70 -3.38
N GLN A 17 -4.61 13.57 -3.53
CA GLN A 17 -3.98 13.37 -4.84
C GLN A 17 -3.36 11.98 -5.05
N PRO A 18 -3.51 11.38 -6.25
CA PRO A 18 -2.93 10.09 -6.58
C PRO A 18 -1.41 10.11 -6.64
N HIS A 19 -0.77 9.23 -5.88
CA HIS A 19 0.67 9.04 -5.81
C HIS A 19 1.06 7.57 -5.96
N CYS A 20 2.23 7.33 -6.56
CA CYS A 20 2.88 6.02 -6.56
C CYS A 20 3.70 5.84 -5.27
N THR A 21 4.16 4.62 -4.98
CA THR A 21 4.96 4.32 -3.77
C THR A 21 6.17 5.23 -3.62
N THR A 22 6.91 5.48 -4.71
CA THR A 22 8.13 6.30 -4.68
C THR A 22 7.83 7.76 -4.36
N CYS A 23 6.84 8.36 -5.04
CA CYS A 23 6.47 9.76 -4.78
C CYS A 23 5.79 9.94 -3.42
N MET A 24 5.08 8.92 -2.92
CA MET A 24 4.54 8.93 -1.56
C MET A 24 5.68 8.94 -0.54
N LEU A 25 6.69 8.06 -0.68
CA LEU A 25 7.82 8.00 0.26
C LEU A 25 8.61 9.33 0.29
N ASP A 26 8.84 9.93 -0.87
CA ASP A 26 9.48 11.25 -0.98
C ASP A 26 8.69 12.34 -0.24
N ALA A 27 7.36 12.35 -0.40
CA ALA A 27 6.48 13.30 0.27
C ALA A 27 6.46 13.11 1.81
N VAL A 28 6.49 11.86 2.28
CA VAL A 28 6.56 11.53 3.72
C VAL A 28 7.88 12.00 4.32
N GLU A 29 8.98 11.69 3.65
CA GLU A 29 10.33 12.03 4.13
C GLU A 29 10.52 13.55 4.21
N CYS A 30 9.98 14.29 3.24
CA CYS A 30 10.14 15.74 3.17
C CYS A 30 9.28 16.50 4.21
N ARG A 31 8.10 15.98 4.60
CA ARG A 31 7.13 16.70 5.45
C ARG A 31 6.99 16.17 6.87
N GLY A 32 7.62 15.04 7.22
CA GLY A 32 7.61 14.45 8.56
C GLY A 32 6.28 13.81 8.98
N TYR A 33 5.14 14.34 8.52
CA TYR A 33 3.81 13.73 8.65
C TYR A 33 2.96 14.04 7.42
N VAL A 34 2.39 13.01 6.80
CA VAL A 34 1.47 13.14 5.67
C VAL A 34 0.33 12.15 5.80
N GLU A 35 -0.90 12.59 5.48
CA GLU A 35 -2.07 11.73 5.45
C GLU A 35 -2.09 10.91 4.16
N VAL A 36 -1.99 9.59 4.29
CA VAL A 36 -1.96 8.66 3.16
C VAL A 36 -3.08 7.64 3.26
N ARG A 37 -3.81 7.45 2.16
CA ARG A 37 -4.86 6.45 2.01
C ARG A 37 -4.48 5.46 0.92
N TRP A 38 -4.51 4.17 1.25
CA TRP A 38 -4.28 3.10 0.26
C TRP A 38 -5.49 2.98 -0.67
N LEU A 39 -5.23 2.77 -1.97
CA LEU A 39 -6.28 2.63 -2.98
C LEU A 39 -6.63 1.17 -3.28
N GLU A 40 -5.73 0.25 -2.98
CA GLU A 40 -5.92 -1.19 -3.15
C GLU A 40 -6.61 -1.76 -1.90
N ASP A 41 -7.89 -1.43 -1.72
CA ASP A 41 -8.80 -2.31 -0.97
C ASP A 41 -9.28 -3.38 -1.98
N ASP A 42 -9.20 -4.67 -1.61
CA ASP A 42 -9.76 -5.83 -2.32
C ASP A 42 -8.83 -6.72 -3.19
N ASP A 43 -7.67 -7.17 -2.69
CA ASP A 43 -7.20 -8.55 -3.05
C ASP A 43 -6.14 -9.18 -2.13
N THR A 44 -5.71 -8.52 -1.04
CA THR A 44 -4.75 -9.11 -0.07
C THR A 44 -5.42 -9.54 1.25
N ASN A 45 -6.63 -10.07 1.18
CA ASN A 45 -7.18 -10.91 2.26
C ASN A 45 -7.36 -12.36 1.77
N LYS A 46 -6.28 -12.95 1.24
CA LYS A 46 -6.19 -14.39 0.95
C LYS A 46 -5.05 -15.09 1.70
N ILE A 47 -4.45 -14.45 2.70
CA ILE A 47 -3.35 -15.03 3.50
C ILE A 47 -3.81 -15.34 4.94
N GLN A 48 -4.99 -15.96 5.11
CA GLN A 48 -5.45 -16.45 6.41
C GLN A 48 -6.03 -17.87 6.40
N ARG A 49 -5.72 -18.72 5.40
CA ARG A 49 -6.21 -20.12 5.42
C ARG A 49 -5.25 -21.22 4.93
N GLU A 50 -3.94 -20.97 4.85
CA GLU A 50 -2.97 -22.03 4.51
C GLU A 50 -1.87 -22.30 5.55
N PHE A 51 -2.06 -21.88 6.81
CA PHE A 51 -1.16 -22.29 7.90
C PHE A 51 -1.94 -22.78 9.13
N SER A 52 -2.39 -24.03 9.05
CA SER A 52 -2.31 -24.96 10.18
C SER A 52 -2.06 -26.31 9.56
N GLY A 53 -0.82 -26.46 9.05
CA GLY A 53 -0.27 -27.74 8.69
C GLY A 53 -0.31 -28.69 9.88
N SER A 54 -0.54 -29.94 9.54
CA SER A 54 -0.18 -31.14 10.29
C SER A 54 1.22 -31.01 10.90
N ASP A 55 1.38 -31.30 12.20
CA ASP A 55 2.40 -32.22 12.72
C ASP A 55 2.32 -32.38 14.26
N GLY A 56 2.41 -33.64 14.72
CA GLY A 56 3.00 -34.06 15.99
C GLY A 56 2.21 -33.91 17.29
N HIS A 57 1.87 -35.02 17.98
CA HIS A 57 2.75 -35.65 18.98
C HIS A 57 1.96 -36.74 19.78
N GLU A 58 2.54 -37.95 19.82
CA GLU A 58 2.31 -39.12 20.70
C GLU A 58 0.93 -39.79 20.87
#